data_AF-A0A353RZ79-F1
#
_entry.id   AF-A0A353RZ79-F1
#
_cell.length_a   1.000
_cell.length_b   1.000
_cell.length_c   1.000
_cell.angle_alpha   90.00
_cell.angle_beta   90.00
_cell.angle_gamma   90.00
#
_symmetry.space_group_name_H-M   'P 1'
#
loop_
_entity.id
_entity.type
_entity.pdbx_description
1 polymer ?
#
loop_
_entity_poly.entity_id
_entity_poly.type
_entity_poly.pdbx_seq_one_letter_code
_entity_poly.pdbx_strand_id
1 'polypeptide(L)'
;MLSIKHISKVTFKQIFIDHWESFKQNCHLYDTVYYDSVINKMINCGDPEKMGYAKYRCIYCGSSYTISMTCKSCFCLSCSVPYADRWIDFIGRRLIPGVVYRHVVLTVPDFLGCISTVTAIF
;
A
#
# COMPACT_ATOMS: atom_id res chain seq x y z
N MET A 1 20.80 -8.12 -12.79
CA MET A 1 20.17 -6.82 -12.48
C MET A 1 18.77 -6.83 -13.06
N LEU A 2 17.79 -7.34 -12.31
CA LEU A 2 16.40 -7.39 -12.79
C LEU A 2 15.86 -5.97 -12.83
N SER A 3 15.56 -5.47 -14.03
CA SER A 3 14.92 -4.18 -14.25
C SER A 3 13.48 -4.25 -13.74
N ILE A 4 13.28 -4.01 -12.44
CA ILE A 4 11.95 -3.83 -11.87
C ILE A 4 11.36 -2.57 -12.53
N LYS A 5 10.42 -2.77 -13.45
CA LYS A 5 9.66 -1.65 -14.04
C LYS A 5 8.94 -0.94 -12.90
N HIS A 6 9.41 0.27 -12.57
CA HIS A 6 8.79 1.09 -11.54
C HIS A 6 7.42 1.55 -12.02
N ILE A 7 6.36 0.90 -11.56
CA ILE A 7 4.98 1.30 -11.82
C ILE A 7 4.73 2.65 -11.14
N SER A 8 4.25 3.62 -11.90
CA SER A 8 3.89 4.93 -11.35
C SER A 8 2.63 4.83 -10.48
N LYS A 9 2.56 5.66 -9.44
CA LYS A 9 1.38 5.74 -8.54
C LYS A 9 0.10 6.06 -9.31
N VAL A 10 0.20 6.87 -10.37
CA VAL A 10 -0.93 7.26 -11.21
C VAL A 10 -1.41 6.08 -12.06
N THR A 11 -0.48 5.39 -12.72
CA THR A 11 -0.79 4.19 -13.51
C THR A 11 -1.45 3.11 -12.64
N PHE A 12 -0.95 2.91 -11.42
CA PHE A 12 -1.55 1.95 -10.49
C PHE A 12 -3.00 2.29 -10.13
N LYS A 13 -3.31 3.57 -9.85
CA LYS A 13 -4.69 4.00 -9.61
C LYS A 13 -5.57 3.75 -10.83
N GLN A 14 -5.06 4.06 -12.03
CA GLN A 14 -5.81 3.96 -13.27
C GLN A 14 -6.26 2.52 -13.58
N ILE A 15 -5.40 1.52 -13.33
CA ILE A 15 -5.75 0.10 -13.50
C ILE A 15 -7.02 -0.26 -12.72
N PHE A 16 -7.14 0.21 -11.47
CA PHE A 16 -8.33 -0.08 -10.66
C PHE A 16 -9.53 0.75 -11.10
N ILE A 17 -9.35 1.99 -11.52
CA ILE A 17 -10.44 2.79 -12.08
C ILE A 17 -11.05 2.11 -13.31
N ASP A 18 -10.21 1.58 -14.21
CA ASP A 18 -10.65 1.04 -15.49
C ASP A 18 -11.20 -0.39 -15.39
N HIS A 19 -10.68 -1.19 -14.46
CA HIS A 19 -10.93 -2.64 -14.45
C HIS A 19 -11.63 -3.19 -13.21
N TRP A 20 -11.88 -2.39 -12.16
CA TRP A 20 -12.43 -2.91 -10.91
C TRP A 20 -13.79 -3.58 -11.06
N GLU A 21 -14.72 -2.99 -11.80
CA GLU A 21 -16.05 -3.57 -12.01
C GLU A 21 -15.98 -4.88 -12.82
N SER A 22 -15.16 -4.93 -13.88
CA SER A 22 -14.94 -6.16 -14.65
C SER A 22 -14.27 -7.25 -13.80
N PHE A 23 -13.37 -6.87 -12.91
CA PHE A 23 -12.73 -7.79 -11.97
C PHE A 23 -13.76 -8.41 -11.01
N LYS A 24 -14.66 -7.61 -10.42
CA LYS A 24 -15.72 -8.11 -9.53
C LYS A 24 -16.66 -9.10 -10.21
N GLN A 25 -16.98 -8.88 -11.48
CA GLN A 25 -17.80 -9.82 -12.28
C GLN A 25 -17.14 -11.20 -12.44
N ASN A 26 -15.81 -11.23 -12.57
CA ASN A 26 -15.07 -12.48 -12.73
C ASN A 26 -14.67 -13.13 -11.39
N CYS A 27 -14.64 -12.35 -10.31
CA CYS A 27 -14.16 -12.77 -9.00
C CYS A 27 -15.09 -12.26 -7.89
N HIS A 28 -16.26 -12.88 -7.76
CA HIS A 28 -17.31 -12.50 -6.80
C HIS A 28 -16.87 -12.48 -5.33
N LEU A 29 -15.79 -13.19 -4.97
CA LEU A 29 -15.23 -13.15 -3.61
C LEU A 29 -14.84 -11.73 -3.16
N TYR A 30 -14.47 -10.87 -4.11
CA TYR A 30 -14.05 -9.50 -3.85
C TYR A 30 -15.17 -8.47 -4.02
N ASP A 31 -16.36 -8.89 -4.45
CA ASP A 31 -17.54 -8.03 -4.57
C ASP A 31 -18.20 -7.83 -3.20
N THR A 32 -17.49 -7.10 -2.35
CA THR A 32 -17.97 -6.74 -1.01
C THR A 32 -17.70 -5.26 -0.74
N VAL A 33 -18.56 -4.67 0.08
CA VAL A 33 -18.43 -3.27 0.55
C VAL A 33 -17.06 -3.01 1.17
N TYR A 34 -16.46 -4.02 1.79
CA TYR A 34 -15.13 -3.91 2.36
C TYR A 34 -14.08 -3.59 1.28
N TYR A 35 -13.99 -4.38 0.21
CA TYR A 35 -13.00 -4.17 -0.85
C TYR A 35 -13.28 -2.90 -1.64
N ASP A 36 -14.55 -2.60 -1.92
CA ASP A 36 -14.92 -1.31 -2.54
C ASP A 36 -14.43 -0.13 -1.70
N SER A 37 -14.54 -0.20 -0.36
CA SER A 37 -14.05 0.86 0.52
C SER A 37 -12.52 1.00 0.48
N VAL A 38 -11.79 -0.12 0.35
CA VAL A 38 -10.32 -0.12 0.26
C VAL A 38 -9.85 0.46 -1.07
N ILE A 39 -10.47 0.06 -2.18
CA ILE A 39 -10.17 0.58 -3.52
C ILE A 39 -10.49 2.07 -3.60
N ASN A 40 -11.66 2.50 -3.11
CA ASN A 40 -12.04 3.92 -3.10
C ASN A 40 -11.07 4.78 -2.26
N LYS A 41 -10.67 4.31 -1.08
CA LYS A 41 -9.66 5.00 -0.26
C LYS A 41 -8.31 5.10 -0.97
N MET A 42 -7.91 4.08 -1.73
CA MET A 42 -6.67 4.07 -2.49
C MET A 42 -6.71 5.06 -3.66
N ILE A 43 -7.80 5.06 -4.44
CA ILE A 43 -8.02 5.98 -5.57
C ILE A 43 -7.97 7.43 -5.09
N ASN A 44 -8.69 7.74 -4.00
CA ASN A 44 -8.77 9.09 -3.46
C ASN A 44 -7.57 9.49 -2.59
N CYS A 45 -6.60 8.60 -2.35
CA CYS A 45 -5.48 8.90 -1.48
C CYS A 45 -4.69 10.13 -1.95
N GLY A 46 -4.55 11.12 -1.06
CA GLY A 46 -3.84 12.38 -1.30
C GLY A 46 -4.71 13.49 -1.91
N ASP A 47 -5.98 13.22 -2.19
CA ASP A 47 -6.96 14.21 -2.64
C ASP A 47 -7.45 15.03 -1.44
N PRO A 48 -7.21 16.36 -1.39
CA PRO A 48 -7.62 17.19 -0.25
C PRO A 48 -9.13 17.29 -0.08
N GLU A 49 -9.91 17.26 -1.18
CA GLU A 49 -11.37 17.39 -1.11
C GLU A 49 -12.01 16.11 -0.59
N LYS A 50 -11.45 14.95 -0.98
CA LYS A 50 -12.02 13.65 -0.62
C LYS A 50 -11.46 13.05 0.66
N MET A 51 -10.20 13.31 0.99
CA MET A 51 -9.52 12.75 2.17
C MET A 51 -9.41 13.75 3.32
N GLY A 52 -9.72 15.02 3.06
CA GLY A 52 -9.44 16.12 3.97
C GLY A 52 -7.98 16.59 3.91
N TYR A 53 -7.72 17.74 4.51
CA TYR A 53 -6.41 18.37 4.53
C TYR A 53 -6.19 19.16 5.81
N ALA A 54 -4.92 19.37 6.15
CA ALA A 54 -4.49 20.31 7.16
C ALA A 54 -3.82 21.52 6.49
N LYS A 55 -4.24 22.73 6.85
CA LYS A 55 -3.62 23.97 6.36
C LYS A 55 -2.83 24.62 7.47
N TYR A 56 -1.54 24.83 7.21
CA TYR A 56 -0.62 25.47 8.13
C TYR A 56 -0.30 26.86 7.60
N ARG A 57 -0.16 27.83 8.50
CA ARG A 57 0.27 29.19 8.17
C ARG A 57 1.48 29.55 9.01
N CYS A 58 2.54 30.01 8.37
CA CYS A 58 3.70 30.54 9.06
C CYS A 58 3.34 31.87 9.74
N ILE A 59 3.61 31.98 11.03
CA ILE A 59 3.38 33.22 11.79
C ILE A 59 4.39 34.33 11.45
N TYR A 60 5.55 33.98 10.90
CA TYR A 60 6.63 34.95 10.63
C TYR A 60 6.54 35.55 9.22
N CYS A 61 6.35 34.73 8.19
CA CYS A 61 6.29 35.20 6.79
C CYS A 61 4.88 35.15 6.18
N GLY A 62 3.89 34.63 6.91
CA GLY A 62 2.50 34.55 6.44
C GLY A 62 2.21 33.48 5.39
N SER A 63 3.22 32.76 4.89
CA SER A 63 3.07 31.70 3.88
C SER A 63 2.19 30.57 4.41
N SER A 64 1.32 30.03 3.56
CA SER A 64 0.44 28.92 3.91
C SER A 64 0.75 27.68 3.08
N TYR A 65 0.70 26.51 3.72
CA TYR A 65 0.90 25.22 3.07
C TYR A 65 -0.27 24.29 3.42
N THR A 66 -0.77 23.58 2.42
CA THR A 66 -1.84 22.59 2.58
C THR A 66 -1.25 21.20 2.45
N ILE A 67 -1.55 20.35 3.42
CA ILE A 67 -1.11 18.94 3.45
C ILE A 67 -2.37 18.08 3.37
N SER A 68 -2.56 17.41 2.25
CA SER A 68 -3.65 16.45 2.07
C SER A 68 -3.42 15.20 2.91
N MET A 69 -4.50 14.66 3.48
CA MET A 69 -4.42 13.40 4.20
C MET A 69 -4.26 12.21 3.24
N THR A 70 -3.47 11.23 3.66
CA THR A 70 -3.22 9.99 2.92
C THR A 70 -4.03 8.85 3.52
N CYS A 71 -4.39 7.83 2.75
CA CYS A 71 -5.23 6.73 3.25
C CYS A 71 -4.54 5.77 4.24
N LYS A 72 -3.20 5.82 4.34
CA LYS A 72 -2.37 4.95 5.21
C LYS A 72 -2.58 3.44 5.03
N SER A 73 -3.20 3.03 3.93
CA SER A 73 -3.42 1.62 3.60
C SER A 73 -2.14 0.96 3.07
N CYS A 74 -1.94 -0.32 3.42
CA CYS A 74 -0.88 -1.17 2.87
C CYS A 74 -1.07 -1.50 1.37
N PHE A 75 -2.28 -1.31 0.84
CA PHE A 75 -2.59 -1.55 -0.58
C PHE A 75 -2.21 -0.38 -1.48
N CYS A 76 -2.18 0.85 -0.94
CA CYS A 76 -1.89 2.03 -1.73
C CYS A 76 -0.38 2.24 -1.88
N LEU A 77 0.15 2.17 -3.11
CA LEU A 77 1.58 2.38 -3.37
C LEU A 77 2.12 3.73 -2.85
N SER A 78 1.28 4.76 -2.81
CA SER A 78 1.67 6.07 -2.24
C SER A 78 1.92 6.02 -0.73
N CYS A 79 1.30 5.08 -0.02
CA CYS A 79 1.41 4.93 1.43
C CYS A 79 2.29 3.76 1.84
N SER A 80 2.15 2.62 1.17
CA SER A 80 2.76 1.35 1.55
C SER A 80 4.26 1.32 1.27
N VAL A 81 4.69 1.83 0.12
CA VAL A 81 6.12 1.90 -0.24
C VAL A 81 6.91 2.73 0.79
N PRO A 82 6.58 4.00 1.08
CA PRO A 82 7.32 4.77 2.09
C PRO A 82 7.13 4.23 3.51
N TYR A 83 6.05 3.49 3.79
CA TYR A 83 5.90 2.79 5.06
C TYR A 83 6.89 1.62 5.16
N ALA A 84 7.00 0.79 4.12
CA ALA A 84 7.94 -0.32 4.04
C ALA A 84 9.39 0.18 4.10
N ASP A 85 9.73 1.24 3.36
CA ASP A 85 11.09 1.82 3.40
C ASP A 85 11.47 2.27 4.80
N ARG A 86 10.59 3.02 5.48
CA ARG A 86 10.81 3.43 6.88
C ARG A 86 10.93 2.25 7.83
N TRP A 87 10.16 1.18 7.60
CA TRP A 87 10.21 -0.03 8.40
C TRP A 87 11.52 -0.78 8.21
N ILE A 88 11.99 -0.90 6.96
CA ILE A 88 13.28 -1.48 6.61
C ILE A 88 14.41 -0.68 7.27
N ASP A 89 14.40 0.64 7.17
CA ASP A 89 15.38 1.51 7.84
C ASP A 89 15.35 1.34 9.36
N PHE A 90 14.16 1.26 9.94
CA PHE A 90 13.99 1.08 11.38
C PHE A 90 14.58 -0.25 11.86
N ILE A 91 14.34 -1.34 11.13
CA ILE A 91 14.91 -2.65 11.44
C ILE A 91 16.42 -2.63 11.19
N GLY A 92 16.87 -2.12 10.05
CA GLY A 92 18.27 -2.12 9.63
C GLY A 92 19.19 -1.48 10.67
N ARG A 93 18.74 -0.41 11.34
CA ARG A 93 19.49 0.25 12.43
C ARG A 93 19.63 -0.59 13.71
N ARG A 94 18.86 -1.67 13.85
CA ARG A 94 18.84 -2.56 15.03
C ARG A 94 19.48 -3.92 14.77
N LEU A 95 19.84 -4.22 13.53
CA LEU A 95 20.53 -5.46 13.18
C LEU A 95 22.00 -5.37 13.60
N ILE A 96 22.53 -6.48 14.09
CA ILE A 96 23.93 -6.62 14.46
C ILE A 96 24.74 -6.87 13.18
N PRO A 97 25.80 -6.09 12.91
CA PRO A 97 26.65 -6.31 11.75
C PRO A 97 27.27 -7.72 11.73
N GLY A 98 27.31 -8.35 10.55
CA GLY A 98 27.92 -9.67 10.36
C GLY A 98 27.05 -10.88 10.71
N VAL A 99 25.80 -10.67 11.15
CA VAL A 99 24.85 -11.75 11.45
C VAL A 99 23.92 -12.00 10.25
N VAL A 100 23.70 -13.27 9.91
CA VAL A 100 22.72 -13.68 8.89
C VAL A 100 21.35 -13.86 9.54
N TYR A 101 20.39 -13.03 9.17
CA TYR A 101 19.01 -13.10 9.64
C TYR A 101 18.14 -13.91 8.67
N ARG A 102 17.28 -14.79 9.20
CA ARG A 102 16.30 -15.56 8.41
C ARG A 102 14.89 -15.19 8.87
N HIS A 103 14.03 -14.82 7.92
CA HIS A 103 12.60 -14.65 8.18
C HIS A 103 11.94 -16.04 8.14
N VAL A 104 11.23 -16.39 9.21
CA VAL A 104 10.45 -17.64 9.30
C VAL A 104 8.99 -17.28 9.52
N VAL A 105 8.11 -17.81 8.67
CA VAL A 105 6.65 -17.71 8.81
C VAL A 105 6.17 -19.05 9.34
N LEU A 106 5.66 -19.07 10.58
CA LEU A 106 5.28 -20.31 11.27
C LEU A 106 3.88 -20.80 10.89
N THR A 107 2.99 -19.90 10.47
CA THR A 107 1.62 -20.22 10.10
C THR A 107 1.22 -19.42 8.86
N VAL A 108 0.71 -20.11 7.84
CA VAL A 108 0.09 -19.48 6.68
C VAL A 108 -1.43 -19.59 6.85
N PRO A 109 -2.18 -18.48 6.82
CA PRO A 109 -3.63 -18.52 6.93
C PRO A 109 -4.31 -19.29 5.78
N ASP A 110 -5.32 -20.09 6.10
CA ASP A 110 -6.02 -20.98 5.15
C ASP A 110 -6.65 -20.24 3.96
N PHE A 111 -7.07 -18.99 4.15
CA PHE A 111 -7.68 -18.17 3.08
C PHE A 111 -6.69 -17.75 1.98
N LEU A 112 -5.38 -17.91 2.19
CA LEU A 112 -4.35 -17.74 1.15
C LEU A 112 -4.19 -19.00 0.28
N GLY A 113 -4.99 -20.04 0.53
CA GLY A 113 -4.94 -21.35 -0.10
C GLY A 113 -5.07 -21.39 -1.63
N CYS A 114 -5.50 -20.30 -2.28
CA CYS A 114 -5.55 -20.22 -3.74
C CYS A 114 -4.18 -19.97 -4.40
N ILE A 115 -3.18 -19.50 -3.65
CA ILE A 115 -1.81 -19.25 -4.16
C ILE A 115 -0.86 -20.39 -3.76
N SER A 116 -1.26 -21.29 -2.85
CA SER A 116 -0.44 -22.38 -2.34
C SER A 116 -0.72 -23.73 -3.03
N THR A 117 -0.48 -23.82 -4.33
CA THR A 117 -0.13 -25.11 -4.98
C THR A 117 1.38 -25.28 -5.14
N VAL A 118 2.15 -24.66 -4.25
CA VAL A 118 3.53 -25.11 -3.97
C VAL A 118 3.56 -25.55 -2.51
N THR A 119 3.31 -26.84 -2.36
CA THR A 119 3.37 -27.65 -1.16
C THR A 119 4.57 -27.29 -0.30
N ALA A 120 4.31 -27.12 1.00
CA ALA A 120 5.32 -27.30 2.03
C ALA A 120 5.79 -28.76 1.98
N ILE A 121 6.78 -29.04 1.14
CA ILE A 121 7.69 -30.15 1.36
C ILE A 121 8.79 -29.55 2.25
N PHE A 122 8.64 -29.77 3.55
CA PHE A 122 9.80 -30.17 4.34
C PHE A 122 10.18 -31.59 3.91
#